data_AF-A0A067EPS6-F1
#
_entry.id   AF-A0A067EPS6-F1
#
_cell.length_a   1.000
_cell.length_b   1.000
_cell.length_c   1.000
_cell.angle_alpha   90.00
_cell.angle_beta   90.00
_cell.angle_gamma   90.00
#
_symmetry.space_group_name_H-M   'P 1'
#
loop_
_entity.id
_entity.type
_entity.pdbx_description
1 polymer ?
#
loop_
_entity_poly.entity_id
_entity_poly.type
_entity_poly.pdbx_seq_one_letter_code
_entity_poly.pdbx_strand_id
1 'polypeptide(L)'
;MDSAFVNKDAIARSTSHVSPAHYVVKIKSFSFLAEKAVEVKYESAAFEAGGYKWKLVLYPNGNESKNVKDHISLYLAMADTNSLNFGLEVYAVFRLFLLDQNQDNYLVVQNAKERRFNGLKLEWGFDQFISHKAFKEASNGYLVEDTCVFGAEVFVKERNIGKGECLSMEKFTYSSKYVWKVENFSKLDTRYEESQVFGAGNHKWKIVLYPRGNGCGDGDHLSLYLALGDSTVDGIKVYAEYTLRILDQLGAKHKSLQAAKDWFQSPNLTWGWTRFISFSELNKPGTGFLVNDVCVVEAEVTVLGTSEPL
;
A
#
# COMPACT_ATOMS: atom_id res chain seq x y z
N MET A 1 -45.21 21.59 -16.86
CA MET A 1 -44.46 20.40 -17.31
C MET A 1 -43.74 19.87 -16.10
N ASP A 2 -44.40 18.96 -15.40
CA ASP A 2 -43.87 18.35 -14.18
C ASP A 2 -42.73 17.39 -14.53
N SER A 3 -41.51 17.74 -14.13
CA SER A 3 -40.40 16.81 -14.17
C SER A 3 -40.60 15.79 -13.05
N ALA A 4 -41.18 14.64 -13.39
CA ALA A 4 -41.23 13.49 -12.50
C ALA A 4 -39.80 13.14 -12.06
N PHE A 5 -39.54 13.28 -10.76
CA PHE A 5 -38.39 12.65 -10.11
C PHE A 5 -38.59 11.13 -10.22
N VAL A 6 -38.04 10.54 -11.28
CA VAL A 6 -37.89 9.08 -11.38
C VAL A 6 -36.97 8.67 -10.24
N ASN A 7 -37.50 7.90 -9.29
CA ASN A 7 -36.74 7.31 -8.19
C ASN A 7 -35.68 6.36 -8.79
N LYS A 8 -34.42 6.79 -8.79
CA LYS A 8 -33.30 6.16 -9.52
C LYS A 8 -32.56 5.06 -8.73
N ASP A 9 -33.03 4.66 -7.55
CA ASP A 9 -32.45 3.57 -6.76
C ASP A 9 -33.31 2.29 -6.81
N ALA A 10 -33.82 1.92 -7.99
CA ALA A 10 -34.64 0.73 -8.15
C ALA A 10 -33.81 -0.55 -7.89
N ILE A 11 -34.19 -1.29 -6.84
CA ILE A 11 -33.71 -2.65 -6.59
C ILE A 11 -34.40 -3.57 -7.59
N ALA A 12 -33.61 -4.29 -8.39
CA ALA A 12 -34.13 -5.28 -9.32
C ALA A 12 -34.15 -6.65 -8.65
N ARG A 13 -35.29 -7.34 -8.77
CA ARG A 13 -35.47 -8.74 -8.38
C ARG A 13 -35.83 -9.54 -9.62
N SER A 14 -35.14 -10.64 -9.86
CA SER A 14 -35.39 -11.52 -11.01
C SER A 14 -35.10 -12.97 -10.66
N THR A 15 -35.52 -13.90 -11.51
CA THR A 15 -35.18 -15.32 -11.40
C THR A 15 -34.08 -15.68 -12.39
N SER A 16 -33.16 -16.56 -12.01
CA SER A 16 -32.07 -17.07 -12.86
C SER A 16 -31.92 -18.57 -12.69
N HIS A 17 -31.73 -19.31 -13.78
CA HIS A 17 -31.30 -20.71 -13.74
C HIS A 17 -29.78 -20.88 -13.68
N VAL A 18 -29.04 -19.76 -13.72
CA VAL A 18 -27.58 -19.75 -13.65
C VAL A 18 -27.16 -19.55 -12.20
N SER A 19 -26.31 -20.46 -11.72
CA SER A 19 -25.67 -20.37 -10.40
C SER A 19 -24.75 -19.14 -10.32
N PRO A 20 -24.64 -18.49 -9.14
CA PRO A 20 -23.67 -17.41 -8.92
C PRO A 20 -22.24 -17.85 -9.25
N ALA A 21 -21.54 -17.02 -10.00
CA ALA A 21 -20.19 -17.31 -10.49
C ALA A 21 -19.08 -17.31 -9.42
N HIS A 22 -19.20 -16.54 -8.33
CA HIS A 22 -18.05 -16.28 -7.45
C HIS A 22 -18.13 -16.98 -6.10
N TYR A 23 -19.31 -17.05 -5.48
CA TYR A 23 -19.41 -17.62 -4.14
C TYR A 23 -20.79 -18.19 -3.85
N VAL A 24 -20.79 -19.30 -3.11
CA VAL A 24 -21.98 -19.95 -2.57
C VAL A 24 -21.71 -20.36 -1.13
N VAL A 25 -22.67 -20.12 -0.25
CA VAL A 25 -22.68 -20.61 1.12
C VAL A 25 -23.98 -21.36 1.38
N LYS A 26 -23.85 -22.62 1.80
CA LYS A 26 -24.95 -23.47 2.24
C LYS A 26 -25.01 -23.47 3.76
N ILE A 27 -26.13 -23.02 4.31
CA ILE A 27 -26.38 -22.97 5.74
C ILE A 27 -27.32 -24.12 6.08
N LYS A 28 -26.86 -25.02 6.95
CA LYS A 28 -27.69 -26.07 7.55
C LYS A 28 -28.14 -25.62 8.92
N SER A 29 -29.30 -26.11 9.36
CA SER A 29 -29.91 -25.75 10.64
C SER A 29 -30.14 -24.24 10.78
N PHE A 30 -30.72 -23.62 9.73
CA PHE A 30 -30.92 -22.16 9.67
C PHE A 30 -31.75 -21.63 10.84
N SER A 31 -32.76 -22.37 11.27
CA SER A 31 -33.61 -21.97 12.39
C SER A 31 -32.80 -21.85 13.69
N PHE A 32 -31.83 -22.75 13.90
CA PHE A 32 -30.90 -22.66 15.03
C PHE A 32 -29.95 -21.48 14.90
N LEU A 33 -29.43 -21.20 13.69
CA LEU A 33 -28.66 -19.99 13.43
C LEU A 33 -29.49 -18.75 13.80
N ALA A 34 -30.73 -18.65 13.33
CA ALA A 34 -31.61 -17.52 13.62
C ALA A 34 -31.93 -17.38 15.12
N GLU A 35 -32.12 -18.48 15.84
CA GLU A 35 -32.35 -18.48 17.29
C GLU A 35 -31.14 -17.96 18.08
N LYS A 36 -29.91 -18.32 17.67
CA LYS A 36 -28.68 -17.85 18.32
C LYS A 36 -28.24 -16.46 17.85
N ALA A 37 -28.68 -16.06 16.66
CA ALA A 37 -28.36 -14.79 16.00
C ALA A 37 -29.32 -13.64 16.38
N VAL A 38 -29.83 -13.60 17.61
CA VAL A 38 -30.72 -12.50 18.06
C VAL A 38 -30.00 -11.14 18.01
N GLU A 39 -28.67 -11.13 18.16
CA GLU A 39 -27.84 -9.91 18.02
C GLU A 39 -26.61 -10.10 17.11
N VAL A 40 -26.43 -11.29 16.53
CA VAL A 40 -25.18 -11.68 15.84
C VAL A 40 -25.41 -11.91 14.36
N LYS A 41 -24.62 -11.23 13.51
CA LYS A 41 -24.55 -11.51 12.07
C LYS A 41 -23.70 -12.75 11.78
N TYR A 42 -24.08 -13.52 10.76
CA TYR A 42 -23.21 -14.54 10.19
C TYR A 42 -22.30 -13.91 9.13
N GLU A 43 -21.00 -14.19 9.19
CA GLU A 43 -20.05 -13.80 8.16
C GLU A 43 -19.47 -15.05 7.49
N SER A 44 -19.46 -15.07 6.15
CA SER A 44 -18.91 -16.18 5.39
C SER A 44 -17.38 -16.17 5.38
N ALA A 45 -16.79 -17.25 4.88
CA ALA A 45 -15.38 -17.23 4.49
C ALA A 45 -15.14 -16.18 3.38
N ALA A 46 -13.90 -15.70 3.30
CA ALA A 46 -13.49 -14.78 2.25
C ALA A 46 -13.40 -15.48 0.88
N PHE A 47 -13.74 -14.78 -0.18
CA PHE A 47 -13.62 -15.23 -1.56
C PHE A 47 -13.10 -14.12 -2.47
N GLU A 48 -12.50 -14.49 -3.60
CA GLU A 48 -11.85 -13.54 -4.51
C GLU A 48 -12.73 -13.24 -5.74
N ALA A 49 -12.84 -11.97 -6.10
CA ALA A 49 -13.48 -11.51 -7.32
C ALA A 49 -12.94 -10.13 -7.71
N GLY A 50 -12.59 -9.97 -9.00
CA GLY A 50 -12.08 -8.70 -9.54
C GLY A 50 -10.82 -8.17 -8.85
N GLY A 51 -9.94 -9.05 -8.35
CA GLY A 51 -8.69 -8.68 -7.67
C GLY A 51 -8.84 -8.32 -6.18
N TYR A 52 -10.04 -8.43 -5.60
CA TYR A 52 -10.30 -8.12 -4.19
C TYR A 52 -10.90 -9.30 -3.45
N LYS A 53 -10.74 -9.31 -2.12
CA LYS A 53 -11.35 -10.29 -1.21
C LYS A 53 -12.65 -9.77 -0.61
N TRP A 54 -13.69 -10.57 -0.72
CA TRP A 54 -15.06 -10.27 -0.31
C TRP A 54 -15.58 -11.32 0.66
N LYS A 55 -16.65 -11.01 1.38
CA LYS A 55 -17.42 -11.95 2.20
C LYS A 55 -18.90 -11.59 2.19
N LEU A 56 -19.75 -12.58 2.42
CA LEU A 56 -21.17 -12.37 2.68
C LEU A 56 -21.41 -12.11 4.16
N VAL A 57 -22.29 -11.14 4.45
CA VAL A 57 -22.74 -10.81 5.79
C VAL A 57 -24.25 -10.96 5.84
N LEU A 58 -24.72 -11.91 6.64
CA LEU A 58 -26.11 -12.33 6.74
C LEU A 58 -26.66 -11.96 8.12
N TYR A 59 -27.83 -11.33 8.13
CA TYR A 59 -28.62 -11.07 9.33
C TYR A 59 -29.92 -11.88 9.24
N PRO A 60 -30.00 -13.07 9.84
CA PRO A 60 -31.17 -13.96 9.74
C PRO A 60 -32.47 -13.32 10.23
N ASN A 61 -32.41 -12.47 11.26
CA ASN A 61 -33.56 -11.81 11.86
C ASN A 61 -33.73 -10.34 11.40
N GLY A 62 -32.92 -9.91 10.43
CA GLY A 62 -32.88 -8.53 9.96
C GLY A 62 -31.79 -7.70 10.63
N ASN A 63 -31.36 -6.64 9.95
CA ASN A 63 -30.35 -5.73 10.47
C ASN A 63 -31.01 -4.69 11.39
N GLU A 64 -30.86 -4.87 12.71
CA GLU A 64 -31.43 -3.97 13.71
C GLU A 64 -30.91 -2.53 13.60
N SER A 65 -29.65 -2.34 13.18
CA SER A 65 -29.08 -0.99 12.95
C SER A 65 -29.79 -0.23 11.82
N LYS A 66 -30.59 -0.93 11.02
CA LYS A 66 -31.44 -0.41 9.95
C LYS A 66 -32.93 -0.48 10.28
N ASN A 67 -33.28 -0.83 11.51
CA ASN A 67 -34.66 -1.05 11.97
C ASN A 67 -35.42 -2.12 11.17
N VAL A 68 -34.73 -3.17 10.70
CA VAL A 68 -35.36 -4.31 10.01
C VAL A 68 -35.50 -5.50 10.96
N LYS A 69 -36.70 -6.08 11.04
CA LYS A 69 -37.03 -7.17 11.98
C LYS A 69 -37.83 -8.33 11.38
N ASP A 70 -38.44 -8.12 10.21
CA ASP A 70 -39.38 -9.04 9.55
C ASP A 70 -38.82 -9.62 8.23
N HIS A 71 -37.56 -9.29 7.94
CA HIS A 71 -36.84 -9.72 6.75
C HIS A 71 -35.47 -10.28 7.13
N ILE A 72 -34.96 -11.17 6.30
CA ILE A 72 -33.53 -11.47 6.25
C ILE A 72 -32.84 -10.31 5.55
N SER A 73 -31.74 -9.81 6.11
CA SER A 73 -30.85 -8.86 5.44
C SER A 73 -29.58 -9.57 4.95
N LEU A 74 -29.10 -9.20 3.77
CA LEU A 74 -27.90 -9.80 3.18
C LEU A 74 -27.04 -8.73 2.53
N TYR A 75 -25.74 -8.78 2.82
CA TYR A 75 -24.76 -7.81 2.37
C TYR A 75 -23.51 -8.47 1.81
N LEU A 76 -22.84 -7.75 0.93
CA LEU A 76 -21.49 -7.98 0.48
C LEU A 76 -20.57 -7.02 1.24
N ALA A 77 -19.51 -7.55 1.85
CA ALA A 77 -18.50 -6.76 2.52
C ALA A 77 -17.11 -7.09 1.98
N MET A 78 -16.21 -6.11 2.03
CA MET A 78 -14.79 -6.37 1.81
C MET A 78 -14.19 -7.14 3.00
N ALA A 79 -13.43 -8.18 2.69
CA ALA A 79 -12.80 -9.03 3.69
C ALA A 79 -11.40 -8.53 4.09
N ASP A 80 -10.67 -7.92 3.15
CA ASP A 80 -9.38 -7.27 3.41
C ASP A 80 -9.54 -5.75 3.49
N THR A 81 -9.33 -5.20 4.68
CA THR A 81 -9.38 -3.76 4.93
C THR A 81 -8.02 -3.10 4.83
N ASN A 82 -6.92 -3.88 4.85
CA ASN A 82 -5.57 -3.33 4.79
C ASN A 82 -5.29 -2.72 3.41
N SER A 83 -5.87 -3.30 2.35
CA SER A 83 -5.84 -2.74 1.00
C SER A 83 -6.59 -1.41 0.82
N LEU A 84 -7.38 -0.97 1.82
CA LEU A 84 -8.20 0.24 1.78
C LEU A 84 -7.70 1.39 2.67
N ASN A 85 -6.63 1.18 3.45
CA ASN A 85 -6.13 2.16 4.41
C ASN A 85 -5.63 3.48 3.78
N PHE A 86 -5.57 3.58 2.45
CA PHE A 86 -4.85 4.65 1.76
C PHE A 86 -5.72 5.46 0.77
N GLY A 87 -7.03 5.56 1.02
CA GLY A 87 -7.93 6.29 0.13
C GLY A 87 -8.26 5.54 -1.17
N LEU A 88 -7.98 4.23 -1.20
CA LEU A 88 -8.37 3.35 -2.28
C LEU A 88 -9.90 3.21 -2.31
N GLU A 89 -10.48 3.32 -3.49
CA GLU A 89 -11.93 3.25 -3.68
C GLU A 89 -12.24 2.13 -4.66
N VAL A 90 -12.95 1.11 -4.18
CA VAL A 90 -13.37 -0.01 -5.03
C VAL A 90 -14.81 0.24 -5.46
N TYR A 91 -15.02 0.36 -6.77
CA TYR A 91 -16.35 0.46 -7.35
C TYR A 91 -16.76 -0.92 -7.85
N ALA A 92 -17.85 -1.47 -7.30
CA ALA A 92 -18.32 -2.78 -7.72
C ALA A 92 -19.83 -2.80 -7.96
N VAL A 93 -20.25 -3.51 -8.99
CA VAL A 93 -21.63 -3.97 -9.16
C VAL A 93 -21.69 -5.40 -8.64
N PHE A 94 -22.69 -5.73 -7.86
CA PHE A 94 -22.83 -7.09 -7.34
C PHE A 94 -24.28 -7.56 -7.39
N ARG A 95 -24.43 -8.88 -7.39
CA ARG A 95 -25.69 -9.60 -7.34
C ARG A 95 -25.66 -10.57 -6.17
N LEU A 96 -26.76 -10.64 -5.44
CA LEU A 96 -26.94 -11.57 -4.33
C LEU A 96 -28.03 -12.57 -4.68
N PHE A 97 -27.78 -13.84 -4.37
CA PHE A 97 -28.57 -14.97 -4.82
C PHE A 97 -29.14 -15.73 -3.63
N LEU A 98 -30.32 -16.29 -3.83
CA LEU A 98 -30.94 -17.26 -2.92
C LEU A 98 -31.57 -18.38 -3.75
N LEU A 99 -31.17 -19.62 -3.49
CA LEU A 99 -31.61 -20.80 -4.23
C LEU A 99 -33.05 -21.19 -3.85
N ASP A 100 -33.93 -21.29 -4.84
CA ASP A 100 -35.16 -22.08 -4.78
C ASP A 100 -34.79 -23.54 -5.06
N GLN A 101 -34.78 -24.35 -4.01
CA GLN A 101 -34.40 -25.76 -4.07
C GLN A 101 -35.48 -26.66 -4.69
N ASN A 102 -36.71 -26.16 -4.85
CA ASN A 102 -37.80 -26.92 -5.48
C ASN A 102 -37.72 -26.84 -7.00
N GLN A 103 -37.32 -25.69 -7.53
CA GLN A 103 -37.30 -25.40 -8.97
C GLN A 103 -35.90 -25.38 -9.58
N ASP A 104 -34.86 -25.54 -8.77
CA ASP A 104 -33.44 -25.45 -9.17
C ASP A 104 -33.15 -24.14 -9.92
N ASN A 105 -33.59 -23.03 -9.31
CA ASN A 105 -33.35 -21.68 -9.81
C ASN A 105 -33.05 -20.72 -8.65
N TYR A 106 -32.68 -19.50 -8.96
CA TYR A 106 -32.27 -18.51 -7.98
C TYR A 106 -33.12 -17.26 -8.04
N LEU A 107 -33.54 -16.78 -6.87
CA LEU A 107 -33.86 -15.37 -6.68
C LEU A 107 -32.56 -14.57 -6.75
N VAL A 108 -32.51 -13.62 -7.68
CA VAL A 108 -31.39 -12.69 -7.86
C VAL A 108 -31.85 -11.30 -7.46
N VAL A 109 -31.15 -10.69 -6.50
CA VAL A 109 -31.36 -9.30 -6.10
C VAL A 109 -30.10 -8.50 -6.42
N GLN A 110 -30.28 -7.43 -7.17
CA GLN A 110 -29.19 -6.56 -7.61
C GLN A 110 -29.60 -5.09 -7.61
N ASN A 111 -28.61 -4.21 -7.59
CA ASN A 111 -28.82 -2.79 -7.82
C ASN A 111 -28.20 -2.40 -9.17
N ALA A 112 -28.89 -1.56 -9.94
CA ALA A 112 -28.38 -1.07 -11.22
C ALA A 112 -27.16 -0.15 -11.06
N LYS A 113 -26.98 0.45 -9.87
CA LYS A 113 -25.89 1.35 -9.56
C LYS A 113 -24.71 0.61 -8.94
N GLU A 114 -23.51 0.92 -9.43
CA GLU A 114 -22.27 0.52 -8.77
C GLU A 114 -22.18 1.09 -7.35
N ARG A 115 -21.57 0.33 -6.45
CA ARG A 115 -21.34 0.69 -5.06
C ARG A 115 -19.88 1.03 -4.85
N ARG A 116 -19.65 2.14 -4.14
CA ARG A 116 -18.32 2.62 -3.76
C ARG A 116 -17.98 2.04 -2.39
N PHE A 117 -17.00 1.16 -2.34
CA PHE A 117 -16.41 0.61 -1.13
C PHE A 117 -15.14 1.41 -0.81
N ASN A 118 -14.99 1.83 0.45
CA ASN A 118 -13.82 2.57 0.93
C ASN A 118 -13.65 2.34 2.44
N GLY A 119 -12.59 2.89 3.04
CA GLY A 119 -12.29 2.73 4.47
C GLY A 119 -13.41 3.15 5.44
N LEU A 120 -14.37 4.00 5.01
CA LEU A 120 -15.53 4.40 5.82
C LEU A 120 -16.79 3.58 5.51
N LYS A 121 -16.83 2.89 4.36
CA LYS A 121 -18.00 2.16 3.88
C LYS A 121 -17.58 0.87 3.19
N LEU A 122 -17.42 -0.18 3.99
CA LEU A 122 -16.93 -1.50 3.57
C LEU A 122 -18.03 -2.49 3.17
N GLU A 123 -19.29 -2.16 3.44
CA GLU A 123 -20.42 -3.07 3.32
C GLU A 123 -21.58 -2.42 2.57
N TRP A 124 -22.10 -3.14 1.58
CA TRP A 124 -23.28 -2.79 0.80
C TRP A 124 -24.17 -4.02 0.60
N GLY A 125 -25.48 -3.84 0.66
CA GLY A 125 -26.41 -4.96 0.59
C GLY A 125 -27.85 -4.52 0.54
N PHE A 126 -28.73 -5.42 0.97
CA PHE A 126 -30.17 -5.22 0.98
C PHE A 126 -30.71 -5.47 2.38
N ASP A 127 -31.15 -4.39 3.03
CA ASP A 127 -31.72 -4.44 4.37
C ASP A 127 -32.97 -5.35 4.40
N GLN A 128 -33.80 -5.31 3.35
CA GLN A 128 -34.96 -6.19 3.18
C GLN A 128 -34.73 -7.16 2.01
N PHE A 129 -33.76 -8.08 2.14
CA PHE A 129 -33.41 -9.02 1.05
C PHE A 129 -34.56 -9.98 0.75
N ILE A 130 -35.11 -10.67 1.76
CA ILE A 130 -36.31 -11.49 1.62
C ILE A 130 -37.14 -11.48 2.91
N SER A 131 -38.46 -11.36 2.80
CA SER A 131 -39.34 -11.40 3.98
C SER A 131 -39.28 -12.78 4.63
N HIS A 132 -39.40 -12.84 5.97
CA HIS A 132 -39.45 -14.13 6.66
C HIS A 132 -40.62 -14.99 6.20
N LYS A 133 -41.76 -14.37 5.85
CA LYS A 133 -42.92 -15.07 5.31
C LYS A 133 -42.56 -15.79 4.01
N ALA A 134 -42.02 -15.06 3.02
CA ALA A 134 -41.67 -15.65 1.73
C ALA A 134 -40.54 -16.68 1.85
N PHE A 135 -39.57 -16.44 2.73
CA PHE A 135 -38.45 -17.36 2.97
C PHE A 135 -38.88 -18.69 3.59
N LYS A 136 -39.83 -18.67 4.53
CA LYS A 136 -40.35 -19.86 5.24
C LYS A 136 -41.48 -20.58 4.50
N GLU A 137 -42.04 -19.97 3.46
CA GLU A 137 -43.11 -20.57 2.65
C GLU A 137 -42.55 -21.75 1.84
N ALA A 138 -43.02 -22.96 2.14
CA ALA A 138 -42.45 -24.19 1.60
C ALA A 138 -42.54 -24.27 0.07
N SER A 139 -43.57 -23.67 -0.54
CA SER A 139 -43.75 -23.64 -1.99
C SER A 139 -42.69 -22.81 -2.73
N ASN A 140 -42.02 -21.88 -2.03
CA ASN A 140 -40.96 -21.04 -2.61
C ASN A 140 -39.56 -21.70 -2.57
N GLY A 141 -39.40 -22.83 -1.88
CA GLY A 141 -38.16 -23.64 -1.92
C GLY A 141 -36.89 -23.03 -1.31
N TYR A 142 -36.97 -21.84 -0.68
CA TYR A 142 -35.80 -21.16 -0.12
C TYR A 142 -35.25 -21.79 1.16
N LEU A 143 -36.11 -22.44 1.95
CA LEU A 143 -35.78 -23.16 3.17
C LEU A 143 -36.36 -24.58 3.09
N VAL A 144 -35.50 -25.55 2.78
CA VAL A 144 -35.87 -26.97 2.65
C VAL A 144 -35.05 -27.76 3.65
N GLU A 145 -35.69 -28.59 4.48
CA GLU A 145 -35.01 -29.34 5.55
C GLU A 145 -34.11 -28.45 6.44
N ASP A 146 -34.64 -27.29 6.83
CA ASP A 146 -33.93 -26.25 7.60
C ASP A 146 -32.58 -25.83 6.97
N THR A 147 -32.47 -25.95 5.65
CA THR A 147 -31.26 -25.67 4.88
C THR A 147 -31.56 -24.65 3.79
N CYS A 148 -30.68 -23.66 3.65
CA CYS A 148 -30.77 -22.62 2.61
C CYS A 148 -29.40 -22.37 1.98
N VAL A 149 -29.40 -21.77 0.78
CA VAL A 149 -28.18 -21.52 0.01
C VAL A 149 -28.20 -20.09 -0.53
N PHE A 150 -27.22 -19.30 -0.08
CA PHE A 150 -26.98 -17.94 -0.58
C PHE A 150 -25.78 -17.91 -1.50
N GLY A 151 -25.70 -16.90 -2.37
CA GLY A 151 -24.51 -16.70 -3.19
C GLY A 151 -24.31 -15.27 -3.65
N ALA A 152 -23.15 -15.05 -4.29
CA ALA A 152 -22.71 -13.73 -4.70
C ALA A 152 -22.05 -13.76 -6.09
N GLU A 153 -22.29 -12.70 -6.86
CA GLU A 153 -21.46 -12.32 -8.00
C GLU A 153 -21.00 -10.89 -7.83
N VAL A 154 -19.71 -10.63 -8.07
CA VAL A 154 -19.11 -9.31 -7.91
C VAL A 154 -18.37 -8.94 -9.19
N PHE A 155 -18.69 -7.78 -9.74
CA PHE A 155 -18.06 -7.20 -10.92
C PHE A 155 -17.40 -5.89 -10.50
N VAL A 156 -16.09 -5.94 -10.31
CA VAL A 156 -15.30 -4.76 -9.98
C VAL A 156 -15.12 -3.92 -11.24
N LYS A 157 -15.46 -2.64 -11.15
CA LYS A 157 -15.18 -1.66 -12.19
C LYS A 157 -13.90 -0.96 -11.81
N GLU A 158 -12.83 -1.29 -12.53
CA GLU A 158 -11.59 -0.54 -12.44
C GLU A 158 -11.86 0.93 -12.76
N ARG A 159 -11.73 1.79 -11.75
CA ARG A 159 -11.48 3.21 -11.93
C ARG A 159 -10.06 3.44 -11.46
N ASN A 160 -9.32 4.27 -12.19
CA ASN A 160 -7.92 4.62 -11.91
C ASN A 160 -7.68 4.64 -10.40
N ILE A 161 -6.91 3.68 -9.91
CA ILE A 161 -6.31 3.75 -8.58
C ILE A 161 -5.63 5.11 -8.55
N GLY A 162 -6.12 6.00 -7.68
CA GLY A 162 -5.54 7.33 -7.57
C GLY A 162 -4.05 7.15 -7.30
N LYS A 163 -3.18 7.62 -8.20
CA LYS A 163 -1.74 7.62 -7.94
C LYS A 163 -1.51 8.57 -6.76
N GLY A 164 -1.02 8.05 -5.65
CA GLY A 164 -0.69 8.83 -4.47
C GLY A 164 0.62 8.36 -3.84
N GLU A 165 1.15 9.15 -2.93
CA GLU A 165 2.35 8.83 -2.14
C GLU A 165 2.05 9.08 -0.66
N CYS A 166 2.65 8.26 0.23
CA CYS A 166 2.61 8.44 1.67
C CYS A 166 3.93 9.01 2.15
N LEU A 167 3.90 10.25 2.67
CA LEU A 167 5.05 10.84 3.35
C LEU A 167 5.00 10.52 4.85
N SER A 168 5.96 9.70 5.30
CA SER A 168 6.20 9.43 6.71
C SER A 168 7.38 10.24 7.22
N MET A 169 7.14 11.10 8.22
CA MET A 169 8.19 11.89 8.89
C MET A 169 8.63 11.22 10.19
N GLU A 170 9.94 11.12 10.39
CA GLU A 170 10.51 10.49 11.57
C GLU A 170 10.46 11.43 12.77
N LYS A 171 9.80 11.00 13.86
CA LYS A 171 9.72 11.77 15.10
C LYS A 171 11.02 11.72 15.91
N PHE A 172 11.74 10.60 15.81
CA PHE A 172 13.02 10.38 16.46
C PHE A 172 14.03 9.96 15.40
N THR A 173 15.06 10.76 15.22
CA THR A 173 16.07 10.53 14.20
C THR A 173 17.39 10.15 14.85
N TYR A 174 18.10 9.23 14.21
CA TYR A 174 19.41 8.75 14.65
C TYR A 174 20.39 8.92 13.50
N SER A 175 21.59 9.44 13.78
CA SER A 175 22.65 9.50 12.79
C SER A 175 23.38 8.15 12.72
N SER A 176 23.63 7.69 11.50
CA SER A 176 24.43 6.49 11.23
C SER A 176 25.71 6.90 10.51
N LYS A 177 26.85 6.38 10.96
CA LYS A 177 28.16 6.66 10.37
C LYS A 177 28.67 5.47 9.60
N TYR A 178 29.29 5.74 8.46
CA TYR A 178 29.97 4.77 7.64
C TYR A 178 31.32 5.31 7.19
N VAL A 179 32.36 4.50 7.31
CA VAL A 179 33.73 4.85 6.97
C VAL A 179 34.20 3.96 5.81
N TRP A 180 34.69 4.59 4.76
CA TRP A 180 35.23 3.96 3.57
C TRP A 180 36.71 4.29 3.41
N LYS A 181 37.55 3.25 3.32
CA LYS A 181 38.98 3.39 3.00
C LYS A 181 39.18 3.20 1.51
N VAL A 182 39.65 4.25 0.85
CA VAL A 182 39.98 4.29 -0.58
C VAL A 182 41.46 4.02 -0.72
N GLU A 183 41.81 2.78 -1.04
CA GLU A 183 43.20 2.34 -1.20
C GLU A 183 43.70 2.56 -2.62
N ASN A 184 45.02 2.66 -2.81
CA ASN A 184 45.66 2.92 -4.10
C ASN A 184 45.09 4.18 -4.80
N PHE A 185 44.84 5.24 -4.03
CA PHE A 185 44.13 6.45 -4.49
C PHE A 185 44.77 7.05 -5.76
N SER A 186 46.09 7.06 -5.83
CA SER A 186 46.87 7.58 -6.98
C SER A 186 46.60 6.83 -8.29
N LYS A 187 46.16 5.57 -8.22
CA LYS A 187 45.90 4.68 -9.36
C LYS A 187 44.44 4.69 -9.81
N LEU A 188 43.57 5.46 -9.17
CA LEU A 188 42.19 5.60 -9.60
C LEU A 188 42.15 6.35 -10.94
N ASP A 189 41.88 5.59 -12.00
CA ASP A 189 41.75 6.05 -13.39
C ASP A 189 40.29 6.02 -13.89
N THR A 190 39.39 5.52 -13.04
CA THR A 190 37.94 5.54 -13.30
C THR A 190 37.39 6.95 -13.13
N ARG A 191 36.25 7.22 -13.78
CA ARG A 191 35.56 8.50 -13.64
C ARG A 191 35.08 8.73 -12.20
N TYR A 192 34.60 7.68 -11.55
CA TYR A 192 34.17 7.69 -10.16
C TYR A 192 34.30 6.29 -9.55
N GLU A 193 34.32 6.25 -8.23
CA GLU A 193 34.30 5.05 -7.40
C GLU A 193 33.08 5.09 -6.47
N GLU A 194 32.53 3.93 -6.17
CA GLU A 194 31.43 3.78 -5.21
C GLU A 194 31.90 2.99 -3.99
N SER A 195 31.48 3.41 -2.80
CA SER A 195 31.70 2.61 -1.60
C SER A 195 30.85 1.34 -1.62
N GLN A 196 31.14 0.41 -0.69
CA GLN A 196 30.15 -0.60 -0.36
C GLN A 196 28.87 0.06 0.17
N VAL A 197 27.75 -0.62 -0.04
CA VAL A 197 26.46 -0.18 0.46
C VAL A 197 26.39 -0.31 1.97
N PHE A 198 25.83 0.69 2.65
CA PHE A 198 25.65 0.73 4.10
C PHE A 198 24.22 1.13 4.48
N GLY A 199 23.78 0.73 5.68
CA GLY A 199 22.45 1.04 6.19
C GLY A 199 22.41 2.32 7.02
N ALA A 200 21.41 3.16 6.81
CA ALA A 200 21.07 4.30 7.67
C ALA A 200 19.57 4.61 7.58
N GLY A 201 18.88 4.68 8.72
CA GLY A 201 17.43 4.99 8.77
C GLY A 201 16.57 4.03 7.93
N ASN A 202 16.83 2.72 8.01
CA ASN A 202 16.19 1.66 7.21
C ASN A 202 16.39 1.73 5.69
N HIS A 203 17.18 2.69 5.22
CA HIS A 203 17.56 2.82 3.81
C HIS A 203 19.00 2.40 3.59
N LYS A 204 19.27 1.96 2.36
CA LYS A 204 20.62 1.65 1.91
C LYS A 204 21.23 2.86 1.20
N TRP A 205 22.49 3.12 1.48
CA TRP A 205 23.25 4.29 1.02
C TRP A 205 24.60 3.87 0.48
N LYS A 206 25.19 4.73 -0.35
CA LYS A 206 26.58 4.61 -0.82
C LYS A 206 27.21 5.99 -0.98
N ILE A 207 28.52 6.05 -0.79
CA ILE A 207 29.33 7.23 -1.10
C ILE A 207 29.79 7.11 -2.55
N VAL A 208 29.71 8.21 -3.30
CA VAL A 208 30.23 8.30 -4.67
C VAL A 208 31.37 9.32 -4.69
N LEU A 209 32.56 8.87 -5.06
CA LEU A 209 33.78 9.67 -5.08
C LEU A 209 34.26 9.85 -6.51
N TYR A 210 34.52 11.09 -6.90
CA TYR A 210 35.18 11.41 -8.17
C TYR A 210 36.62 11.84 -7.85
N PRO A 211 37.61 10.94 -8.06
CA PRO A 211 38.99 11.18 -7.62
C PRO A 211 39.67 12.31 -8.42
N ARG A 212 39.20 12.55 -9.65
CA ARG A 212 39.66 13.63 -10.54
C ARG A 212 38.70 14.83 -10.59
N GLY A 213 37.63 14.78 -9.80
CA GLY A 213 36.60 15.82 -9.76
C GLY A 213 35.43 15.57 -10.69
N ASN A 214 34.41 16.40 -10.56
CA ASN A 214 33.17 16.37 -11.32
C ASN A 214 32.64 17.79 -11.53
N GLY A 215 32.05 18.05 -12.70
CA GLY A 215 31.47 19.35 -13.04
C GLY A 215 32.46 20.50 -12.88
N CYS A 216 32.11 21.51 -12.08
CA CYS A 216 32.96 22.69 -11.86
C CYS A 216 34.19 22.44 -10.98
N GLY A 217 34.36 21.23 -10.42
CA GLY A 217 35.57 20.82 -9.69
C GLY A 217 36.51 19.94 -10.51
N ASP A 218 36.15 19.60 -11.75
CA ASP A 218 36.93 18.70 -12.59
C ASP A 218 38.38 19.18 -12.79
N GLY A 219 39.34 18.29 -12.59
CA GLY A 219 40.77 18.56 -12.71
C GLY A 219 41.42 19.37 -11.58
N ASP A 220 40.64 19.90 -10.62
CA ASP A 220 41.15 20.79 -9.56
C ASP A 220 40.77 20.33 -8.14
N HIS A 221 39.62 19.65 -7.99
CA HIS A 221 39.08 19.20 -6.71
C HIS A 221 38.69 17.73 -6.75
N LEU A 222 38.78 17.06 -5.60
CA LEU A 222 38.07 15.81 -5.37
C LEU A 222 36.60 16.14 -5.11
N SER A 223 35.68 15.41 -5.75
CA SER A 223 34.24 15.55 -5.51
C SER A 223 33.68 14.37 -4.73
N LEU A 224 32.73 14.65 -3.84
CA LEU A 224 32.17 13.64 -2.95
C LEU A 224 30.65 13.82 -2.85
N TYR A 225 29.94 12.72 -3.03
CA TYR A 225 28.48 12.67 -3.04
C TYR A 225 27.96 11.50 -2.19
N LEU A 226 26.72 11.63 -1.76
CA LEU A 226 25.91 10.59 -1.17
C LEU A 226 24.81 10.19 -2.15
N ALA A 227 24.50 8.90 -2.21
CA ALA A 227 23.46 8.34 -3.05
C ALA A 227 22.72 7.21 -2.33
N LEU A 228 21.49 6.92 -2.75
CA LEU A 228 20.80 5.70 -2.34
C LEU A 228 21.47 4.48 -2.97
N GLY A 229 21.58 3.41 -2.19
CA GLY A 229 22.25 2.15 -2.55
C GLY A 229 21.32 1.11 -3.18
N ASP A 230 20.01 1.20 -2.94
CA ASP A 230 19.02 0.28 -3.51
C ASP A 230 18.13 1.00 -4.55
N SER A 231 18.01 0.38 -5.72
CA SER A 231 17.23 0.83 -6.88
C SER A 231 15.99 -0.02 -7.17
N THR A 232 15.60 -0.89 -6.25
CA THR A 232 14.58 -1.91 -6.54
C THR A 232 13.14 -1.41 -6.42
N VAL A 233 12.92 -0.22 -5.84
CA VAL A 233 11.57 0.37 -5.72
C VAL A 233 11.57 1.75 -6.36
N ASP A 234 11.06 1.81 -7.59
CA ASP A 234 10.80 3.08 -8.27
C ASP A 234 9.80 3.91 -7.47
N GLY A 235 10.09 5.20 -7.29
CA GLY A 235 9.17 6.15 -6.66
C GLY A 235 9.42 6.43 -5.18
N ILE A 236 10.39 5.78 -4.52
CA ILE A 236 10.80 6.15 -3.16
C ILE A 236 11.60 7.46 -3.19
N LYS A 237 11.22 8.40 -2.32
CA LYS A 237 12.00 9.60 -2.02
C LYS A 237 12.38 9.61 -0.54
N VAL A 238 13.65 9.84 -0.24
CA VAL A 238 14.15 9.86 1.14
C VAL A 238 14.60 11.28 1.48
N TYR A 239 14.02 11.88 2.52
CA TYR A 239 14.45 13.16 3.04
C TYR A 239 15.51 12.95 4.11
N ALA A 240 16.73 13.45 3.89
CA ALA A 240 17.83 13.22 4.82
C ALA A 240 18.72 14.46 4.99
N GLU A 241 19.30 14.56 6.19
CA GLU A 241 20.45 15.39 6.48
C GLU A 241 21.69 14.50 6.48
N TYR A 242 22.81 14.99 5.95
CA TYR A 242 24.04 14.23 5.91
C TYR A 242 25.28 15.11 6.02
N THR A 243 26.35 14.51 6.53
CA THR A 243 27.68 15.09 6.55
C THR A 243 28.64 14.14 5.85
N LEU A 244 29.43 14.67 4.92
CA LEU A 244 30.53 13.93 4.31
C LEU A 244 31.86 14.47 4.82
N ARG A 245 32.83 13.59 5.04
CA ARG A 245 34.15 13.94 5.59
C ARG A 245 35.28 13.22 4.87
N ILE A 246 36.41 13.90 4.72
CA ILE A 246 37.71 13.27 4.50
C ILE A 246 38.49 13.36 5.80
N LEU A 247 38.86 12.19 6.33
CA LEU A 247 39.49 12.10 7.64
C LEU A 247 40.99 12.38 7.53
N ASP A 248 41.44 13.34 8.33
CA ASP A 248 42.84 13.45 8.74
C ASP A 248 43.23 12.19 9.56
N GLN A 249 44.14 11.39 9.01
CA GLN A 249 44.61 10.12 9.56
C GLN A 249 45.80 10.28 10.53
N LEU A 250 46.41 11.47 10.59
CA LEU A 250 47.58 11.76 11.44
C LEU A 250 47.20 12.57 12.68
N GLY A 251 46.09 13.29 12.62
CA GLY A 251 45.50 14.06 13.70
C GLY A 251 43.99 13.85 13.80
N ALA A 252 43.27 14.93 14.08
CA ALA A 252 41.81 14.93 14.21
C ALA A 252 41.16 16.13 13.49
N LYS A 253 41.86 16.77 12.55
CA LYS A 253 41.37 17.93 11.81
C LYS A 253 40.78 17.50 10.47
N HIS A 254 39.61 16.87 10.53
CA HIS A 254 38.92 16.35 9.34
C HIS A 254 38.38 17.48 8.45
N LYS A 255 38.36 17.26 7.13
CA LYS A 255 37.62 18.12 6.20
C LYS A 255 36.18 17.65 6.18
N SER A 256 35.26 18.46 6.71
CA SER A 256 33.85 18.09 6.87
C SER A 256 32.96 19.11 6.17
N LEU A 257 32.00 18.64 5.36
CA LEU A 257 30.92 19.46 4.81
C LEU A 257 29.59 18.83 5.17
N GLN A 258 28.73 19.61 5.82
CA GLN A 258 27.38 19.22 6.21
C GLN A 258 26.39 19.84 5.22
N ALA A 259 25.48 19.01 4.71
CA ALA A 259 24.37 19.48 3.90
C ALA A 259 23.23 19.97 4.79
N ALA A 260 22.39 20.86 4.27
CA ALA A 260 21.21 21.31 5.00
C ALA A 260 20.22 20.15 5.14
N LYS A 261 19.40 19.88 4.12
CA LYS A 261 18.50 18.72 4.03
C LYS A 261 18.12 18.53 2.58
N ASP A 262 18.26 17.31 2.06
CA ASP A 262 18.01 17.03 0.65
C ASP A 262 17.04 15.86 0.47
N TRP A 263 16.32 15.88 -0.65
CA TRP A 263 15.47 14.77 -1.09
C TRP A 263 16.25 13.88 -2.04
N PHE A 264 16.55 12.67 -1.61
CA PHE A 264 17.18 11.63 -2.40
C PHE A 264 16.11 10.84 -3.15
N GLN A 265 16.38 10.51 -4.40
CA GLN A 265 15.49 9.68 -5.22
C GLN A 265 16.32 8.67 -6.00
N SER A 266 15.93 7.41 -5.91
CA SER A 266 16.53 6.34 -6.71
C SER A 266 15.99 6.41 -8.15
N PRO A 267 16.78 6.09 -9.19
CA PRO A 267 18.17 5.63 -9.14
C PRO A 267 19.24 6.73 -9.29
N ASN A 268 18.87 7.97 -9.62
CA ASN A 268 19.82 8.93 -10.21
C ASN A 268 20.07 10.21 -9.41
N LEU A 269 19.41 10.45 -8.27
CA LEU A 269 19.66 11.66 -7.49
C LEU A 269 20.79 11.43 -6.48
N THR A 270 21.93 12.07 -6.73
CA THR A 270 23.06 12.16 -5.82
C THR A 270 23.21 13.59 -5.31
N TRP A 271 23.50 13.76 -4.02
CA TRP A 271 23.75 15.07 -3.42
C TRP A 271 25.13 15.14 -2.80
N GLY A 272 25.80 16.30 -2.90
CA GLY A 272 27.16 16.46 -2.41
C GLY A 272 27.86 17.67 -3.02
N TRP A 273 29.19 17.63 -3.06
CA TRP A 273 30.02 18.77 -3.43
C TRP A 273 30.96 18.43 -4.59
N THR A 274 30.79 19.15 -5.70
CA THR A 274 31.73 19.14 -6.84
C THR A 274 33.13 19.60 -6.43
N ARG A 275 33.23 20.56 -5.50
CA ARG A 275 34.49 21.10 -4.98
C ARG A 275 34.64 20.78 -3.49
N PHE A 276 34.78 19.50 -3.15
CA PHE A 276 34.85 19.07 -1.75
C PHE A 276 36.19 19.46 -1.08
N ILE A 277 37.30 19.09 -1.71
CA ILE A 277 38.66 19.47 -1.30
C ILE A 277 39.53 19.68 -2.55
N SER A 278 40.36 20.73 -2.56
CA SER A 278 41.28 20.97 -3.67
C SER A 278 42.40 19.92 -3.67
N PHE A 279 42.96 19.60 -4.83
CA PHE A 279 44.13 18.71 -4.89
C PHE A 279 45.36 19.29 -4.18
N SER A 280 45.48 20.62 -4.12
CA SER A 280 46.55 21.28 -3.37
C SER A 280 46.42 21.07 -1.86
N GLU A 281 45.20 21.09 -1.32
CA GLU A 281 44.93 20.84 0.11
C GLU A 281 45.03 19.34 0.43
N LEU A 282 44.47 18.48 -0.42
CA LEU A 282 44.50 17.03 -0.29
C LEU A 282 45.93 16.47 -0.23
N ASN A 283 46.81 16.96 -1.12
CA ASN A 283 48.19 16.49 -1.24
C ASN A 283 49.18 17.28 -0.36
N LYS A 284 48.71 18.25 0.43
CA LYS A 284 49.59 19.06 1.27
C LYS A 284 50.24 18.18 2.35
N PRO A 285 51.58 18.16 2.47
CA PRO A 285 52.24 17.38 3.52
C PRO A 285 51.75 17.76 4.92
N GLY A 286 51.52 16.76 5.77
CA GLY A 286 51.12 16.95 7.17
C GLY A 286 49.63 17.22 7.41
N THR A 287 48.76 17.22 6.40
CA THR A 287 47.29 17.30 6.60
C THR A 287 46.67 15.96 6.98
N GLY A 288 47.34 14.85 6.68
CA GLY A 288 46.86 13.49 6.97
C GLY A 288 45.68 13.02 6.12
N PHE A 289 45.24 13.78 5.12
CA PHE A 289 44.11 13.39 4.26
C PHE A 289 44.45 12.24 3.31
N LEU A 290 45.69 12.19 2.83
CA LEU A 290 46.22 11.10 2.01
C LEU A 290 47.49 10.55 2.68
N VAL A 291 47.41 9.34 3.23
CA VAL A 291 48.52 8.68 3.95
C VAL A 291 48.75 7.31 3.34
N ASN A 292 49.99 7.02 2.95
CA ASN A 292 50.36 5.75 2.30
C ASN A 292 49.44 5.39 1.10
N ASP A 293 49.09 6.39 0.30
CA ASP A 293 48.18 6.26 -0.84
C ASP A 293 46.75 5.77 -0.48
N VAL A 294 46.32 6.02 0.76
CA VAL A 294 44.97 5.74 1.26
C VAL A 294 44.28 7.04 1.66
N CYS A 295 43.09 7.26 1.11
CA CYS A 295 42.17 8.34 1.52
C CYS A 295 41.01 7.73 2.31
N VAL A 296 40.69 8.27 3.49
CA VAL A 296 39.60 7.74 4.33
C VAL A 296 38.44 8.72 4.30
N VAL A 297 37.30 8.24 3.85
CA VAL A 297 36.07 9.01 3.70
C VAL A 297 35.05 8.54 4.74
N GLU A 298 34.29 9.45 5.32
CA GLU A 298 33.17 9.14 6.19
C GLU A 298 31.89 9.79 5.68
N ALA A 299 30.78 9.06 5.78
CA ALA A 299 29.43 9.61 5.67
C ALA A 299 28.71 9.44 7.00
N GLU A 300 28.07 10.51 7.47
CA GLU A 300 27.12 10.49 8.56
C GLU A 300 25.75 10.88 8.00
N VAL A 301 24.75 10.02 8.16
CA VAL A 301 23.43 10.18 7.54
C VAL A 301 22.34 10.09 8.60
N THR A 302 21.42 11.05 8.57
CA THR A 302 20.23 11.12 9.41
C THR A 302 19.00 11.19 8.52
N VAL A 303 18.22 10.12 8.48
CA VAL A 303 16.95 10.08 7.74
C VAL A 303 15.89 10.83 8.54
N LEU A 304 15.21 11.76 7.88
CA LEU A 304 14.18 12.63 8.46
C LEU A 304 12.77 12.24 8.01
N GLY A 305 12.64 11.60 6.85
CA GLY A 305 11.36 11.10 6.36
C GLY A 305 11.50 10.32 5.06
N THR A 306 10.47 9.57 4.72
CA THR A 306 10.39 8.74 3.52
C THR A 306 9.03 8.96 2.85
N SER A 307 9.05 9.22 1.54
CA SER A 307 7.86 9.21 0.69
C SER A 307 7.85 7.93 -0.14
N GLU A 308 6.79 7.14 -0.04
CA GLU A 308 6.63 5.88 -0.75
C GLU A 308 5.35 5.87 -1.59
N PRO A 309 5.34 5.27 -2.79
CA PRO A 309 4.11 5.07 -3.56
C PRO A 309 3.06 4.28 -2.77
N LEU A 310 1.78 4.65 -2.92
CA LEU A 310 0.63 3.92 -2.37
C LEU A 310 0.28 2.66 -3.17
#